data_AF-A0A5S5BX69-F1
#
_entry.id   AF-A0A5S5BX69-F1
#
_cell.length_a   1.000
_cell.length_b   1.000
_cell.length_c   1.000
_cell.angle_alpha   90.00
_cell.angle_beta   90.00
_cell.angle_gamma   90.00
#
_symmetry.space_group_name_H-M   'P 1'
#
loop_
_entity.id
_entity.type
_entity.pdbx_description
1 polymer ?
#
loop_
_entity_poly.entity_id
_entity_poly.type
_entity_poly.pdbx_seq_one_letter_code
_entity_poly.pdbx_strand_id
1 'polypeptide(L)'
;MTDRETKKFISIIFEKITSSNTNNDLIEIEKESFDRKYIMDSTSFPKIDFNISSTEIDELIKSNIIDKNYNLNPLSKNSDPLIKLLYSIIWKNGDLKKLKHITKGIHRDDLSIMEQEKSFVFYQFGKYLTKQENQPIIDQHVLRAFAIYQCDDIQEIRQIRGFKVITKKEKNLIKDYINWLSSDSINNTLKKEAEYLYYIDRILFASGRLTKKK
;
A
#
# COMPACT_ATOMS: atom_id res chain seq x y z
N MET A 1 11.95 -22.37 3.20
CA MET A 1 10.52 -22.63 3.05
C MET A 1 10.23 -23.19 1.67
N THR A 2 9.75 -24.43 1.64
CA THR A 2 9.12 -25.07 0.48
C THR A 2 7.81 -24.34 0.12
N ASP A 3 7.27 -24.58 -1.07
CA ASP A 3 6.01 -23.95 -1.50
C ASP A 3 4.83 -24.35 -0.58
N ARG A 4 4.80 -25.61 -0.11
CA ARG A 4 3.81 -26.11 0.86
C ARG A 4 3.94 -25.44 2.24
N GLU A 5 5.17 -25.31 2.75
CA GLU A 5 5.42 -24.59 4.00
C GLU A 5 5.01 -23.12 3.89
N THR A 6 5.25 -22.50 2.74
CA THR A 6 4.84 -21.13 2.46
C THR A 6 3.32 -20.97 2.46
N LYS A 7 2.56 -21.84 1.77
CA LYS A 7 1.09 -21.81 1.83
C LYS A 7 0.59 -21.95 3.27
N LYS A 8 1.07 -22.98 3.98
CA LYS A 8 0.65 -23.26 5.37
C LYS A 8 0.93 -22.07 6.29
N PHE A 9 2.12 -21.48 6.20
CA PHE A 9 2.48 -20.30 6.98
C PHE A 9 1.55 -19.12 6.69
N ILE A 10 1.32 -18.81 5.41
CA ILE A 10 0.44 -17.71 5.02
C ILE A 10 -1.00 -17.96 5.50
N SER A 11 -1.53 -19.17 5.35
CA SER A 11 -2.87 -19.51 5.87
C SER A 11 -2.99 -19.24 7.37
N ILE A 12 -1.99 -19.66 8.18
CA ILE A 12 -1.97 -19.41 9.63
C ILE A 12 -1.96 -17.90 9.94
N ILE A 13 -1.19 -17.10 9.19
CA ILE A 13 -1.16 -15.65 9.38
C ILE A 13 -2.54 -15.02 9.11
N PHE A 14 -3.20 -15.42 8.02
CA PHE A 14 -4.54 -14.92 7.70
C PHE A 14 -5.59 -15.35 8.72
N GLU A 15 -5.53 -16.59 9.21
CA GLU A 15 -6.38 -17.07 10.32
C GLU A 15 -6.18 -16.23 11.59
N LYS A 16 -4.93 -15.94 11.97
CA LYS A 16 -4.62 -15.06 13.10
C LYS A 16 -5.18 -13.64 12.91
N ILE A 17 -4.99 -13.04 11.73
CA ILE A 17 -5.52 -11.69 11.42
C ILE A 17 -7.05 -11.68 11.51
N THR A 18 -7.73 -12.63 10.86
CA THR A 18 -9.21 -12.69 10.83
C THR A 18 -9.82 -12.96 12.21
N SER A 19 -9.08 -13.62 13.10
CA SER A 19 -9.49 -13.86 14.50
C SER A 19 -9.18 -12.72 15.48
N SER A 20 -8.42 -11.70 15.04
CA SER A 20 -8.01 -10.59 15.89
C SER A 20 -9.16 -9.61 16.17
N ASN A 21 -9.16 -9.02 17.36
CA ASN A 21 -10.17 -8.05 17.78
C ASN A 21 -9.60 -6.65 18.00
N THR A 22 -8.29 -6.53 18.25
CA THR A 22 -7.62 -5.29 18.63
C THR A 22 -6.34 -5.05 17.82
N ASN A 23 -5.87 -3.80 17.80
CA ASN A 23 -4.55 -3.49 17.24
C ASN A 23 -3.41 -4.21 17.99
N ASN A 24 -3.56 -4.48 19.29
CA ASN A 24 -2.56 -5.23 20.07
C ASN A 24 -2.41 -6.68 19.60
N ASP A 25 -3.52 -7.33 19.24
CA ASP A 25 -3.47 -8.69 18.67
C ASP A 25 -2.61 -8.72 17.40
N LEU A 26 -2.80 -7.73 16.52
CA LEU A 26 -2.03 -7.59 15.29
C LEU A 26 -0.53 -7.32 15.57
N ILE A 27 -0.23 -6.47 16.56
CA ILE A 27 1.15 -6.19 16.99
C ILE A 27 1.83 -7.47 17.49
N GLU A 28 1.13 -8.30 18.29
CA GLU A 28 1.69 -9.56 18.78
C GLU A 28 1.89 -10.58 17.65
N ILE A 29 0.98 -10.65 16.67
CA ILE A 29 1.19 -11.48 15.46
C ILE A 29 2.50 -11.10 14.77
N GLU A 30 2.77 -9.81 14.58
CA GLU A 30 4.00 -9.33 13.94
C GLU A 30 5.25 -9.74 14.75
N LYS A 31 5.24 -9.51 16.07
CA LYS A 31 6.37 -9.82 16.96
C LYS A 31 6.68 -11.32 17.02
N GLU A 32 5.66 -12.16 17.12
CA GLU A 32 5.84 -13.61 17.27
C GLU A 32 6.21 -14.30 15.95
N SER A 33 5.77 -13.75 14.81
CA SER A 33 5.85 -14.46 13.52
C SER A 33 7.08 -14.08 12.69
N PHE A 34 7.75 -12.96 12.99
CA PHE A 34 8.81 -12.43 12.12
C PHE A 34 10.07 -11.98 12.86
N ASP A 35 11.23 -12.38 12.34
CA ASP A 35 12.50 -11.72 12.67
C ASP A 35 12.47 -10.23 12.26
N ARG A 36 13.17 -9.38 13.01
CA ARG A 36 13.34 -7.93 12.73
C ARG A 36 13.72 -7.61 11.28
N LYS A 37 14.49 -8.47 10.61
CA LYS A 37 14.93 -8.26 9.23
C LYS A 37 13.80 -8.28 8.20
N TYR A 38 12.63 -8.83 8.52
CA TYR A 38 11.47 -8.89 7.63
C TYR A 38 10.44 -7.78 7.89
N ILE A 39 10.37 -7.31 9.14
CA ILE A 39 9.50 -6.23 9.58
C ILE A 39 9.94 -4.89 8.95
N MET A 40 8.99 -3.97 8.75
CA MET A 40 9.32 -2.59 8.37
C MET A 40 9.99 -1.87 9.55
N ASP A 41 11.16 -1.30 9.31
CA ASP A 41 11.82 -0.45 10.29
C ASP A 41 11.15 0.92 10.33
N SER A 42 10.48 1.24 11.44
CA SER A 42 9.76 2.49 11.64
C SER A 42 10.67 3.72 11.71
N THR A 43 11.98 3.54 11.90
CA THR A 43 12.94 4.66 11.83
C THR A 43 13.24 5.04 10.38
N SER A 44 13.36 4.04 9.49
CA SER A 44 13.56 4.23 8.06
C SER A 44 12.26 4.56 7.32
N PHE A 45 11.13 4.03 7.79
CA PHE A 45 9.80 4.19 7.21
C PHE A 45 8.82 4.62 8.30
N PRO A 46 8.90 5.89 8.74
CA PRO A 46 7.98 6.42 9.74
C PRO A 46 6.55 6.35 9.21
N LYS A 47 5.63 6.12 10.14
CA LYS A 47 4.19 6.13 9.84
C LYS A 47 3.78 7.51 9.32
N ILE A 48 2.93 7.51 8.31
CA ILE A 48 2.35 8.73 7.77
C ILE A 48 1.10 9.04 8.59
N ASP A 49 1.17 10.02 9.48
CA ASP A 49 0.07 10.37 10.40
C ASP A 49 -0.76 11.59 9.96
N PHE A 50 -0.43 12.20 8.82
CA PHE A 50 -1.22 13.27 8.22
C PHE A 50 -2.17 12.74 7.14
N ASN A 51 -3.16 13.55 6.80
CA ASN A 51 -4.01 13.37 5.62
C ASN A 51 -3.79 14.51 4.61
N ILE A 52 -4.21 14.28 3.37
CA ILE A 52 -4.30 15.32 2.33
C ILE A 52 -5.70 15.27 1.75
N SER A 53 -6.38 16.41 1.76
CA SER A 53 -7.73 16.59 1.24
C SER A 53 -7.75 16.91 -0.26
N SER A 54 -8.88 16.66 -0.91
CA SER A 54 -9.10 17.09 -2.30
C SER A 54 -9.03 18.62 -2.45
N THR A 55 -9.48 19.36 -1.43
CA THR A 55 -9.42 20.83 -1.38
C THR A 55 -8.00 21.37 -1.37
N GLU A 56 -7.07 20.72 -0.65
CA GLU A 56 -5.65 21.10 -0.72
C GLU A 56 -5.09 20.90 -2.13
N ILE A 57 -5.53 19.86 -2.85
CA ILE A 57 -5.13 19.68 -4.25
C ILE A 57 -5.71 20.77 -5.16
N ASP A 58 -6.97 21.17 -4.94
CA ASP A 58 -7.57 22.30 -5.66
C ASP A 58 -6.79 23.60 -5.46
N GLU A 59 -6.30 23.85 -4.24
CA GLU A 59 -5.46 25.02 -3.94
C GLU A 59 -4.12 24.97 -4.66
N LEU A 60 -3.50 23.80 -4.77
CA LEU A 60 -2.27 23.63 -5.56
C LEU A 60 -2.51 23.89 -7.06
N ILE A 61 -3.67 23.51 -7.60
CA ILE A 61 -4.06 23.81 -8.99
C ILE A 61 -4.29 25.32 -9.17
N LYS A 62 -5.06 25.94 -8.26
CA LYS A 62 -5.34 27.39 -8.28
C LYS A 62 -4.06 28.23 -8.18
N SER A 63 -3.12 27.78 -7.37
CA SER A 63 -1.81 28.42 -7.17
C SER A 63 -0.81 28.13 -8.29
N ASN A 64 -1.22 27.39 -9.33
CA ASN A 64 -0.40 26.99 -10.47
C ASN A 64 0.88 26.22 -10.05
N ILE A 65 0.84 25.51 -8.92
CA ILE A 65 1.92 24.61 -8.49
C ILE A 65 1.83 23.30 -9.28
N ILE A 66 0.61 22.82 -9.51
CA ILE A 66 0.29 21.72 -10.41
C ILE A 66 -0.67 22.19 -11.51
N ASP A 67 -0.59 21.57 -12.69
CA ASP A 67 -1.52 21.85 -13.79
C ASP A 67 -2.87 21.10 -13.64
N LYS A 68 -3.82 21.37 -14.54
CA LYS A 68 -5.13 20.68 -14.58
C LYS A 68 -5.03 19.17 -14.87
N ASN A 69 -3.87 18.70 -15.31
CA ASN A 69 -3.57 17.29 -15.56
C ASN A 69 -2.78 16.65 -14.39
N TYR A 70 -2.66 17.37 -13.27
CA TYR A 70 -1.94 17.02 -12.04
C TYR A 70 -0.41 16.90 -12.20
N ASN A 71 0.17 17.46 -13.26
CA ASN A 71 1.64 17.51 -13.38
C ASN A 71 2.20 18.66 -12.55
N LEU A 72 3.34 18.44 -11.92
CA LEU A 72 4.07 19.50 -11.21
C LEU A 72 4.65 20.50 -12.21
N ASN A 73 4.34 21.78 -12.03
CA ASN A 73 4.93 22.86 -12.81
C ASN A 73 6.40 23.10 -12.38
N PRO A 74 7.24 23.67 -13.26
CA PRO A 74 8.60 24.04 -12.89
C PRO A 74 8.63 24.97 -11.67
N LEU A 75 9.52 24.68 -10.72
CA LEU A 75 9.68 25.53 -9.54
C LEU A 75 10.27 26.88 -9.88
N SER A 76 9.81 27.90 -9.16
CA SER A 76 10.39 29.24 -9.19
C SER A 76 11.79 29.24 -8.56
N LYS A 77 12.68 30.10 -9.06
CA LYS A 77 13.98 30.36 -8.43
C LYS A 77 13.84 30.89 -7.00
N ASN A 78 12.70 31.49 -6.65
CA ASN A 78 12.42 32.04 -5.33
C ASN A 78 11.69 31.06 -4.40
N SER A 79 11.50 29.80 -4.81
CA SER A 79 10.90 28.79 -3.94
C SER A 79 11.72 28.54 -2.69
N ASP A 80 11.04 28.10 -1.64
CA ASP A 80 11.64 27.72 -0.36
C ASP A 80 12.77 26.65 -0.54
N PRO A 81 13.88 26.73 0.23
CA PRO A 81 14.97 25.77 0.13
C PRO A 81 14.56 24.29 0.31
N LEU A 82 13.63 23.98 1.21
CA LEU A 82 13.13 22.61 1.40
C LEU A 82 12.40 22.12 0.15
N ILE A 83 11.55 22.97 -0.44
CA ILE A 83 10.83 22.63 -1.68
C ILE A 83 11.81 22.37 -2.83
N LYS A 84 12.86 23.17 -2.96
CA LYS A 84 13.93 22.97 -3.96
C LYS A 84 14.65 21.64 -3.75
N LEU A 85 14.95 21.26 -2.51
CA LEU A 85 15.58 19.97 -2.19
C LEU A 85 14.67 18.80 -2.55
N LEU A 86 13.40 18.85 -2.13
CA LEU A 86 12.41 17.81 -2.45
C LEU A 86 12.22 17.63 -3.95
N TYR A 87 12.06 18.74 -4.69
CA TYR A 87 11.96 18.69 -6.15
C TYR A 87 13.23 18.13 -6.79
N SER A 88 14.41 18.50 -6.31
CA SER A 88 15.69 18.00 -6.83
C SER A 88 15.81 16.48 -6.69
N ILE A 89 15.35 15.92 -5.56
CA ILE A 89 15.31 14.46 -5.34
C ILE A 89 14.33 13.80 -6.32
N ILE A 90 13.11 14.33 -6.43
CA ILE A 90 12.08 13.77 -7.31
C ILE A 90 12.53 13.84 -8.78
N TRP A 91 13.12 14.97 -9.19
CA TRP A 91 13.67 15.16 -10.53
C TRP A 91 14.80 14.18 -10.83
N LYS A 92 15.78 14.06 -9.91
CA LYS A 92 16.93 13.14 -10.04
C LYS A 92 16.50 11.69 -10.19
N ASN A 93 15.44 11.29 -9.49
CA ASN A 93 14.91 9.93 -9.54
C ASN A 93 13.98 9.68 -10.74
N GLY A 94 13.66 10.70 -11.54
CA GLY A 94 12.72 10.58 -12.66
C GLY A 94 11.26 10.45 -12.22
N ASP A 95 10.94 10.88 -11.01
CA ASP A 95 9.69 10.57 -10.31
C ASP A 95 8.62 11.65 -10.43
N LEU A 96 8.88 12.74 -11.15
CA LEU A 96 7.93 13.83 -11.34
C LEU A 96 6.58 13.35 -11.90
N LYS A 97 6.61 12.36 -12.80
CA LYS A 97 5.40 11.77 -13.39
C LYS A 97 4.62 10.89 -12.42
N LYS A 98 5.27 10.38 -11.35
CA LYS A 98 4.60 9.56 -10.32
C LYS A 98 3.71 10.43 -9.43
N LEU A 99 4.14 11.67 -9.14
CA LEU A 99 3.39 12.61 -8.30
C LEU A 99 1.96 12.82 -8.83
N LYS A 100 1.81 13.00 -10.15
CA LYS A 100 0.51 13.07 -10.82
C LYS A 100 -0.47 11.98 -10.40
N HIS A 101 0.01 10.75 -10.25
CA HIS A 101 -0.85 9.63 -9.90
C HIS A 101 -1.28 9.68 -8.43
N ILE A 102 -0.38 10.08 -7.53
CA ILE A 102 -0.68 10.31 -6.11
C ILE A 102 -1.71 11.44 -5.98
N THR A 103 -1.45 12.59 -6.62
CA THR A 103 -2.35 13.74 -6.62
C THR A 103 -3.73 13.39 -7.18
N LYS A 104 -3.78 12.62 -8.28
CA LYS A 104 -5.05 12.13 -8.83
C LYS A 104 -5.77 11.20 -7.86
N GLY A 105 -5.05 10.36 -7.12
CA GLY A 105 -5.62 9.49 -6.08
C GLY A 105 -6.26 10.25 -4.94
N ILE A 106 -5.65 11.36 -4.51
CA ILE A 106 -6.17 12.24 -3.47
C ILE A 106 -7.41 13.01 -3.97
N HIS A 107 -7.33 13.58 -5.17
CA HIS A 107 -8.36 14.49 -5.69
C HIS A 107 -9.56 13.78 -6.34
N ARG A 108 -9.38 12.56 -6.87
CA ARG A 108 -10.43 11.74 -7.50
C ARG A 108 -10.63 10.46 -6.70
N ASP A 109 -11.14 10.61 -5.49
CA ASP A 109 -11.46 9.49 -4.60
C ASP A 109 -12.64 8.64 -5.11
N ASP A 110 -13.49 9.23 -5.93
CA ASP A 110 -14.63 8.63 -6.63
C ASP A 110 -14.26 7.53 -7.63
N LEU A 111 -13.10 7.66 -8.30
CA LEU A 111 -12.72 6.71 -9.36
C LEU A 111 -12.21 5.39 -8.80
N SER A 112 -12.62 4.27 -9.41
CA SER A 112 -12.11 2.95 -9.09
C SER A 112 -10.66 2.79 -9.56
N ILE A 113 -9.87 1.98 -8.84
CA ILE A 113 -8.53 1.56 -9.31
C ILE A 113 -8.59 0.87 -10.68
N MET A 114 -9.72 0.24 -10.99
CA MET A 114 -9.95 -0.45 -12.27
C MET A 114 -9.87 0.53 -13.45
N GLU A 115 -10.35 1.76 -13.25
CA GLU A 115 -10.39 2.82 -14.26
C GLU A 115 -9.01 3.46 -14.50
N GLN A 116 -7.99 3.16 -13.68
CA GLN A 116 -6.65 3.72 -13.85
C GLN A 116 -5.79 2.87 -14.79
N GLU A 117 -5.41 3.41 -15.94
CA GLU A 117 -4.59 2.66 -16.90
C GLU A 117 -3.12 2.50 -16.49
N LYS A 118 -2.55 3.40 -15.69
CA LYS A 118 -1.12 3.43 -15.37
C LYS A 118 -0.89 3.77 -13.91
N SER A 119 0.21 3.24 -13.36
CA SER A 119 0.74 3.62 -12.05
C SER A 119 -0.29 3.52 -10.92
N PHE A 120 -1.16 2.50 -10.97
CA PHE A 120 -2.29 2.33 -10.04
C PHE A 120 -1.84 2.18 -8.58
N VAL A 121 -0.61 1.70 -8.32
CA VAL A 121 -0.02 1.66 -6.97
C VAL A 121 0.14 3.08 -6.39
N PHE A 122 0.66 4.02 -7.18
CA PHE A 122 0.80 5.42 -6.75
C PHE A 122 -0.57 6.10 -6.61
N TYR A 123 -1.52 5.76 -7.47
CA TYR A 123 -2.89 6.23 -7.34
C TYR A 123 -3.56 5.72 -6.05
N GLN A 124 -3.42 4.43 -5.74
CA GLN A 124 -3.93 3.85 -4.51
C GLN A 124 -3.21 4.41 -3.26
N PHE A 125 -1.91 4.69 -3.38
CA PHE A 125 -1.18 5.40 -2.32
C PHE A 125 -1.74 6.82 -2.11
N GLY A 126 -2.11 7.53 -3.18
CA GLY A 126 -2.85 8.78 -3.08
C GLY A 126 -4.17 8.64 -2.32
N LYS A 127 -4.94 7.58 -2.58
CA LYS A 127 -6.16 7.29 -1.81
C LYS A 127 -5.86 6.99 -0.34
N TYR A 128 -4.79 6.25 -0.03
CA TYR A 128 -4.37 6.01 1.36
C TYR A 128 -4.08 7.33 2.10
N LEU A 129 -3.49 8.32 1.42
CA LEU A 129 -3.21 9.64 2.01
C LEU A 129 -4.46 10.45 2.35
N THR A 130 -5.64 10.12 1.83
CA THR A 130 -6.89 10.80 2.24
C THR A 130 -7.36 10.38 3.63
N LYS A 131 -6.83 9.27 4.15
CA LYS A 131 -7.26 8.61 5.40
C LYS A 131 -8.73 8.18 5.41
N GLN A 132 -9.37 8.11 4.24
CA GLN A 132 -10.67 7.49 4.11
C GLN A 132 -10.60 5.99 4.44
N GLU A 133 -11.70 5.46 4.95
CA GLU A 133 -11.82 4.05 5.29
C GLU A 133 -11.58 3.15 4.06
N ASN A 134 -11.05 1.94 4.31
CA ASN A 134 -10.83 0.91 3.28
C ASN A 134 -9.86 1.32 2.15
N GLN A 135 -8.94 2.26 2.41
CA GLN A 135 -7.86 2.63 1.48
C GLN A 135 -6.51 2.11 2.00
N PRO A 136 -6.13 0.85 1.73
CA PRO A 136 -4.86 0.30 2.21
C PRO A 136 -3.65 0.79 1.41
N ILE A 137 -2.44 0.57 1.95
CA ILE A 137 -1.20 0.71 1.20
C ILE A 137 -0.99 -0.56 0.36
N ILE A 138 -0.95 -0.40 -0.96
CA ILE A 138 -0.65 -1.51 -1.86
C ILE A 138 0.86 -1.59 -2.08
N ASP A 139 1.46 -2.68 -1.60
CA ASP A 139 2.86 -3.03 -1.82
C ASP A 139 3.00 -4.43 -2.44
N GLN A 140 4.10 -4.67 -3.16
CA GLN A 140 4.36 -5.96 -3.79
C GLN A 140 4.42 -7.12 -2.78
N HIS A 141 4.87 -6.87 -1.55
CA HIS A 141 4.98 -7.87 -0.51
C HIS A 141 3.60 -8.18 0.07
N VAL A 142 2.78 -7.15 0.31
CA VAL A 142 1.38 -7.31 0.73
C VAL A 142 0.61 -8.16 -0.29
N LEU A 143 0.69 -7.79 -1.58
CA LEU A 143 0.01 -8.54 -2.64
C LEU A 143 0.56 -9.96 -2.81
N ARG A 144 1.86 -10.18 -2.58
CA ARG A 144 2.42 -11.54 -2.62
C ARG A 144 1.83 -12.41 -1.53
N ALA A 145 1.74 -11.91 -0.30
CA ALA A 145 1.13 -12.64 0.80
C ALA A 145 -0.34 -12.95 0.51
N PHE A 146 -1.09 -11.96 0.02
CA PHE A 146 -2.50 -12.14 -0.33
C PHE A 146 -2.72 -13.12 -1.49
N ALA A 147 -1.90 -13.05 -2.55
CA ALA A 147 -1.98 -13.99 -3.66
C ALA A 147 -1.70 -15.44 -3.22
N ILE A 148 -0.71 -15.65 -2.34
CA ILE A 148 -0.44 -17.00 -1.79
C ILE A 148 -1.62 -17.48 -0.95
N TYR A 149 -2.27 -16.59 -0.20
CA TYR A 149 -3.45 -16.91 0.59
C TYR A 149 -4.60 -17.40 -0.29
N GLN A 150 -4.88 -16.71 -1.39
CA GLN A 150 -5.96 -17.03 -2.34
C GLN A 150 -5.67 -18.24 -3.25
N CYS A 151 -4.41 -18.65 -3.39
CA CYS A 151 -4.00 -19.67 -4.34
C CYS A 151 -3.91 -21.06 -3.69
N ASP A 152 -4.66 -22.04 -4.18
CA ASP A 152 -4.60 -23.42 -3.68
C ASP A 152 -3.65 -24.34 -4.47
N ASP A 153 -3.25 -23.93 -5.68
CA ASP A 153 -2.29 -24.67 -6.50
C ASP A 153 -0.84 -24.37 -6.07
N ILE A 154 -0.16 -25.39 -5.54
CA ILE A 154 1.25 -25.31 -5.13
C ILE A 154 2.18 -24.91 -6.30
N GLN A 155 1.87 -25.28 -7.55
CA GLN A 155 2.71 -24.89 -8.69
C GLN A 155 2.63 -23.40 -8.98
N GLU A 156 1.44 -22.81 -8.83
CA GLU A 156 1.20 -21.38 -9.01
C GLU A 156 1.83 -20.56 -7.87
N ILE A 157 1.79 -21.06 -6.62
CA ILE A 157 2.48 -20.44 -5.48
C ILE A 157 3.97 -20.20 -5.78
N ARG A 158 4.63 -21.15 -6.44
CA ARG A 158 6.03 -20.99 -6.85
C ARG A 158 6.25 -19.78 -7.75
N GLN A 159 5.30 -19.48 -8.64
CA GLN A 159 5.33 -18.32 -9.53
C GLN A 159 5.03 -17.04 -8.76
N ILE A 160 4.00 -17.05 -7.90
CA ILE A 160 3.59 -15.92 -7.05
C ILE A 160 4.76 -15.44 -6.17
N ARG A 161 5.51 -16.38 -5.58
CA ARG A 161 6.70 -16.06 -4.76
C ARG A 161 7.80 -15.32 -5.52
N GLY A 162 7.80 -15.39 -6.85
CA GLY A 162 8.80 -14.82 -7.74
C GLY A 162 8.44 -13.46 -8.35
N PHE A 163 7.18 -12.99 -8.31
CA PHE A 163 6.86 -11.73 -8.99
C PHE A 163 7.46 -10.52 -8.26
N LYS A 164 8.04 -9.60 -9.05
CA LYS A 164 8.86 -8.47 -8.57
C LYS A 164 8.23 -7.10 -8.78
N VAL A 165 7.24 -6.98 -9.66
CA VAL A 165 6.64 -5.69 -10.00
C VAL A 165 5.16 -5.92 -10.18
N ILE A 166 4.35 -5.04 -9.57
CA ILE A 166 2.90 -5.07 -9.75
C ILE A 166 2.60 -4.43 -11.11
N THR A 167 1.92 -5.18 -11.98
CA THR A 167 1.55 -4.75 -13.33
C THR A 167 0.03 -4.70 -13.47
N LYS A 168 -0.45 -4.40 -14.67
CA LYS A 168 -1.90 -4.44 -14.97
C LYS A 168 -2.53 -5.81 -14.69
N LYS A 169 -1.75 -6.89 -14.73
CA LYS A 169 -2.24 -8.27 -14.51
C LYS A 169 -2.76 -8.45 -13.07
N GLU A 170 -2.15 -7.76 -12.11
CA GLU A 170 -2.48 -7.86 -10.69
C GLU A 170 -3.57 -6.87 -10.26
N LYS A 171 -4.22 -6.14 -11.19
CA LYS A 171 -5.32 -5.22 -10.84
C LYS A 171 -6.48 -5.92 -10.13
N ASN A 172 -6.86 -7.10 -10.62
CA ASN A 172 -7.92 -7.88 -9.99
C ASN A 172 -7.51 -8.30 -8.57
N LEU A 173 -6.28 -8.75 -8.39
CA LEU A 173 -5.75 -9.10 -7.07
C LEU A 173 -5.80 -7.93 -6.08
N ILE A 174 -5.54 -6.69 -6.53
CA ILE A 174 -5.67 -5.50 -5.67
C ILE A 174 -7.12 -5.25 -5.31
N LYS A 175 -8.03 -5.34 -6.28
CA LYS A 175 -9.47 -5.20 -6.04
C LYS A 175 -9.94 -6.25 -5.03
N ASP A 176 -9.52 -7.50 -5.20
CA ASP A 176 -9.88 -8.61 -4.32
C ASP A 176 -9.30 -8.42 -2.91
N TYR A 177 -8.09 -7.85 -2.81
CA TYR A 177 -7.50 -7.48 -1.52
C TYR A 177 -8.31 -6.39 -0.80
N ILE A 178 -8.66 -5.31 -1.52
CA ILE A 178 -9.49 -4.23 -0.97
C ILE A 178 -10.85 -4.79 -0.52
N ASN A 179 -11.48 -5.64 -1.34
CA ASN A 179 -12.74 -6.30 -1.00
C ASN A 179 -12.60 -7.18 0.24
N TRP A 180 -11.52 -7.96 0.34
CA TRP A 180 -11.25 -8.81 1.50
C TRP A 180 -11.16 -8.01 2.80
N LEU A 181 -10.43 -6.89 2.78
CA LEU A 181 -10.32 -5.98 3.93
C LEU A 181 -11.68 -5.42 4.38
N SER A 182 -12.56 -5.11 3.42
CA SER A 182 -13.90 -4.61 3.71
C SER A 182 -14.92 -5.70 4.05
N SER A 183 -14.63 -6.97 3.72
CA SER A 183 -15.56 -8.09 3.89
C SER A 183 -15.72 -8.54 5.35
N ASP A 184 -16.75 -9.36 5.61
CA ASP A 184 -17.03 -9.91 6.95
C ASP A 184 -15.97 -10.91 7.45
N SER A 185 -14.95 -11.23 6.65
CA SER A 185 -13.82 -12.03 7.13
C SER A 185 -12.96 -11.29 8.15
N ILE A 186 -12.96 -9.95 8.11
CA ILE A 186 -12.29 -9.14 9.12
C ILE A 186 -13.29 -8.82 10.23
N ASN A 187 -12.92 -9.14 11.46
CA ASN A 187 -13.76 -8.94 12.62
C ASN A 187 -14.25 -7.49 12.74
N ASN A 188 -15.56 -7.30 12.91
CA ASN A 188 -16.19 -5.99 13.03
C ASN A 188 -15.72 -5.18 14.25
N THR A 189 -15.21 -5.85 15.28
CA THR A 189 -14.58 -5.19 16.43
C THR A 189 -13.25 -4.56 16.02
N LEU A 190 -12.41 -5.32 15.31
CA LEU A 190 -11.14 -4.84 14.80
C LEU A 190 -11.32 -3.69 13.80
N LYS A 191 -12.35 -3.74 12.94
CA LYS A 191 -12.64 -2.65 11.98
C LYS A 191 -12.92 -1.30 12.65
N LYS A 192 -13.32 -1.28 13.92
CA LYS A 192 -13.56 -0.06 14.70
C LYS A 192 -12.29 0.52 15.30
N GLU A 193 -11.21 -0.26 15.37
CA GLU A 193 -9.93 0.22 15.84
C GLU A 193 -9.35 1.20 14.81
N ALA A 194 -8.90 2.35 15.29
CA ALA A 194 -8.23 3.31 14.42
C ALA A 194 -7.04 2.63 13.73
N GLU A 195 -6.97 2.79 12.41
CA GLU A 195 -5.81 2.40 11.60
C GLU A 195 -5.47 0.90 11.63
N TYR A 196 -6.43 0.02 11.94
CA TYR A 196 -6.21 -1.43 11.92
C TYR A 196 -5.60 -1.95 10.60
N LEU A 197 -5.97 -1.33 9.47
CA LEU A 197 -5.41 -1.64 8.14
C LEU A 197 -3.90 -1.45 8.07
N TYR A 198 -3.34 -0.45 8.76
CA TYR A 198 -1.89 -0.23 8.79
C TYR A 198 -1.16 -1.42 9.43
N TYR A 199 -1.72 -1.98 10.51
CA TYR A 199 -1.13 -3.14 11.17
C TYR A 199 -1.29 -4.42 10.35
N ILE A 200 -2.43 -4.60 9.67
CA ILE A 200 -2.61 -5.69 8.69
C ILE A 200 -1.58 -5.58 7.57
N ASP A 201 -1.44 -4.41 6.94
CA ASP A 201 -0.49 -4.18 5.84
C ASP A 201 0.96 -4.48 6.28
N ARG A 202 1.33 -4.15 7.53
CA ARG A 202 2.65 -4.49 8.10
C ARG A 202 2.90 -5.99 8.21
N ILE A 203 1.93 -6.74 8.76
CA ILE A 203 2.01 -8.20 8.87
C ILE A 203 2.12 -8.83 7.48
N LEU A 204 1.31 -8.37 6.52
CA LEU A 204 1.32 -8.89 5.16
C LEU A 204 2.58 -8.52 4.41
N PHE A 205 3.14 -7.33 4.64
CA PHE A 205 4.45 -6.95 4.12
C PHE A 205 5.55 -7.89 4.64
N ALA A 206 5.63 -8.11 5.96
CA ALA A 206 6.62 -9.00 6.55
C ALA A 206 6.46 -10.44 6.03
N SER A 207 5.22 -10.92 5.92
CA SER A 207 4.86 -12.23 5.35
C SER A 207 5.34 -12.37 3.90
N GLY A 208 5.03 -11.39 3.06
CA GLY A 208 5.42 -11.39 1.65
C GLY A 208 6.92 -11.20 1.44
N ARG A 209 7.63 -10.57 2.38
CA ARG A 209 9.09 -10.46 2.36
C ARG A 209 9.77 -11.75 2.78
N LEU A 210 9.27 -12.42 3.82
CA LEU A 210 9.76 -13.72 4.29
C LEU A 210 9.58 -14.83 3.25
N THR A 211 8.42 -14.87 2.60
CA THR A 211 8.05 -15.94 1.66
C THR A 211 8.60 -15.76 0.25
N LYS A 212 9.19 -14.59 -0.05
CA LYS A 212 9.81 -14.29 -1.33
C LYS A 212 10.82 -15.37 -1.71
N LYS A 213 10.74 -15.84 -2.96
CA LYS A 213 11.72 -16.78 -3.50
C LYS A 213 13.09 -16.09 -3.55
N LYS A 214 14.11 -16.76 -3.00
CA LYS A 214 15.51 -16.35 -3.14
C LYS A 214 16.01 -16.67 -4.54
#